data_AF-A0A4Q3JBW9-F1
#
_entry.id   AF-A0A4Q3JBW9-F1
#
_cell.length_a   1.000
_cell.length_b   1.000
_cell.length_c   1.000
_cell.angle_alpha   90.00
_cell.angle_beta   90.00
_cell.angle_gamma   90.00
#
_symmetry.space_group_name_H-M   'P 1'
#
loop_
_entity.id
_entity.type
_entity.pdbx_description
1 polymer ?
#
loop_
_entity_poly.entity_id
_entity_poly.type
_entity_poly.pdbx_seq_one_letter_code
_entity_poly.pdbx_strand_id
1 'polypeptide(L)'
;MAIATALTLLLAAIAGLHAYWGRGGLWPAASEDELIATVIGHARARRMPSPGLCLAVALAIAIAAIWPLLLAQGPRIGTLRLLIVLAGLAIMAVFLLRGIAGFLPAWQRLHPR
;
A
#
# COMPACT_ATOMS: atom_id res chain seq x y z
N MET A 1 19.16 -11.11 -0.10
CA MET A 1 18.13 -11.83 -0.87
C MET A 1 16.87 -12.11 -0.08
N ALA A 2 16.94 -12.79 1.08
CA ALA A 2 15.76 -13.11 1.89
C ALA A 2 14.83 -11.90 2.17
N ILE A 3 15.39 -10.76 2.61
CA ILE A 3 14.62 -9.54 2.91
C ILE A 3 13.90 -9.00 1.66
N ALA A 4 14.60 -8.93 0.53
CA ALA A 4 14.00 -8.43 -0.71
C ALA A 4 12.84 -9.31 -1.18
N THR A 5 12.99 -10.63 -1.10
CA THR A 5 11.93 -11.59 -1.40
C THR A 5 10.76 -11.44 -0.44
N ALA A 6 11.01 -11.35 0.87
CA ALA A 6 9.97 -11.17 1.87
C ALA A 6 9.15 -9.89 1.64
N LEU A 7 9.83 -8.76 1.39
CA LEU A 7 9.17 -7.49 1.10
C LEU A 7 8.33 -7.56 -0.19
N THR A 8 8.86 -8.21 -1.22
CA THR A 8 8.16 -8.40 -2.50
C THR A 8 6.88 -9.20 -2.30
N LEU A 9 6.96 -10.34 -1.61
CA LEU A 9 5.80 -11.19 -1.32
C LEU A 9 4.77 -10.48 -0.45
N LEU A 10 5.22 -9.74 0.56
CA LEU A 10 4.34 -8.95 1.43
C LEU A 10 3.59 -7.89 0.63
N LEU A 11 4.29 -7.10 -0.18
CA LEU A 11 3.66 -6.08 -1.01
C LEU A 11 2.72 -6.70 -2.06
N ALA A 12 3.10 -7.83 -2.66
CA ALA A 12 2.23 -8.56 -3.58
C ALA A 12 0.95 -9.06 -2.90
N ALA A 13 1.03 -9.56 -1.67
CA ALA A 13 -0.14 -9.96 -0.89
C ALA A 13 -1.06 -8.76 -0.60
N ILE A 14 -0.49 -7.61 -0.20
CA ILE A 14 -1.25 -6.38 0.05
C ILE A 14 -1.91 -5.86 -1.24
N ALA A 15 -1.21 -5.92 -2.38
CA ALA A 15 -1.78 -5.57 -3.69
C ALA A 15 -2.95 -6.50 -4.04
N GLY A 16 -2.80 -7.80 -3.81
CA GLY A 16 -3.86 -8.79 -4.00
C GLY A 16 -5.10 -8.49 -3.17
N LEU A 17 -4.91 -8.09 -1.90
CA LEU A 17 -6.00 -7.71 -1.01
C LEU A 17 -6.76 -6.47 -1.50
N HIS A 18 -6.05 -5.45 -2.01
CA HIS A 18 -6.70 -4.28 -2.63
C HIS A 18 -7.46 -4.66 -3.90
N ALA A 19 -6.91 -5.56 -4.71
CA ALA A 19 -7.58 -6.06 -5.90
C ALA A 19 -8.82 -6.91 -5.56
N TYR A 20 -8.80 -7.60 -4.42
CA TYR A 20 -9.93 -8.35 -3.87
C TYR A 20 -11.04 -7.41 -3.38
N TRP A 21 -10.72 -6.39 -2.59
CA TRP A 21 -11.69 -5.37 -2.18
C TRP A 21 -12.25 -4.59 -3.36
N GLY A 22 -11.44 -4.29 -4.37
CA GLY A 22 -11.90 -3.68 -5.62
C GLY A 22 -12.90 -4.53 -6.40
N ARG A 23 -13.03 -5.83 -6.10
CA ARG A 23 -14.04 -6.74 -6.68
C ARG A 23 -15.23 -7.00 -5.77
N GLY A 24 -15.32 -6.32 -4.61
CA GLY A 24 -16.41 -6.48 -3.64
C GLY A 24 -16.13 -7.52 -2.55
N GLY A 25 -14.88 -7.91 -2.36
CA GLY A 25 -14.49 -8.80 -1.27
C GLY A 25 -14.74 -8.19 0.12
N LEU A 26 -15.13 -9.01 1.10
CA LEU A 26 -15.50 -8.55 2.45
C LEU A 26 -14.48 -8.88 3.55
N TRP A 27 -13.57 -9.83 3.31
CA TRP A 27 -12.55 -10.19 4.31
C TRP A 27 -11.72 -8.97 4.75
N PRO A 28 -11.43 -8.77 6.05
CA PRO A 28 -11.66 -9.69 7.18
C PRO A 28 -13.03 -9.59 7.86
N ALA A 29 -13.99 -8.84 7.31
CA ALA A 29 -15.30 -8.59 7.91
C ALA A 29 -16.44 -9.39 7.24
N ALA A 30 -17.61 -9.41 7.87
CA ALA A 30 -18.81 -10.07 7.36
C ALA A 30 -19.73 -9.12 6.56
N SER A 31 -19.54 -7.80 6.70
CA SER A 31 -20.33 -6.77 6.03
C SER A 31 -19.48 -5.59 5.56
N GLU A 32 -20.00 -4.79 4.63
CA GLU A 32 -19.30 -3.60 4.12
C GLU A 32 -19.06 -2.56 5.24
N ASP A 33 -20.05 -2.35 6.10
CA ASP A 33 -19.95 -1.42 7.23
C ASP A 33 -18.85 -1.83 8.21
N GLU A 34 -18.79 -3.13 8.54
CA GLU A 34 -17.75 -3.68 9.41
C GLU A 34 -16.37 -3.63 8.74
N LEU A 35 -16.30 -3.83 7.42
CA LEU A 35 -15.06 -3.71 6.67
C LEU A 35 -14.54 -2.27 6.66
N ILE A 36 -15.42 -1.28 6.48
CA ILE A 36 -15.07 0.14 6.56
C ILE A 36 -14.52 0.46 7.94
N ALA A 37 -15.20 0.02 9.01
CA ALA A 37 -14.74 0.23 10.38
C ALA A 37 -13.37 -0.44 10.64
N THR A 38 -13.16 -1.65 10.12
CA THR A 38 -11.96 -2.45 10.38
C THR A 38 -10.74 -2.00 9.59
N VAL A 39 -10.89 -1.73 8.28
CA VAL A 39 -9.77 -1.48 7.36
C VAL A 39 -9.52 0.01 7.15
N ILE A 40 -10.58 0.80 7.03
CA ILE A 40 -10.46 2.25 6.78
C ILE A 40 -10.33 3.00 8.10
N GLY A 41 -11.01 2.53 9.16
CA GLY A 41 -10.91 3.10 10.50
C GLY A 41 -11.37 4.56 10.56
N HIS A 42 -12.34 4.94 9.74
CA HIS A 42 -12.86 6.30 9.65
C HIS A 42 -14.35 6.33 9.96
N ALA A 43 -14.73 6.85 11.14
CA ALA A 43 -16.10 6.81 11.65
C ALA A 43 -17.14 7.49 10.75
N ARG A 44 -16.70 8.40 9.88
CA ARG A 44 -17.58 9.14 8.96
C ARG A 44 -17.68 8.51 7.57
N ALA A 45 -16.84 7.52 7.25
CA ALA A 45 -16.96 6.80 5.99
C ALA A 45 -18.20 5.90 6.05
N ARG A 46 -19.15 6.12 5.12
CA ARG A 46 -20.40 5.33 5.02
C ARG A 46 -20.45 4.41 3.81
N ARG A 47 -19.41 4.41 2.98
CA ARG A 47 -19.28 3.57 1.78
C ARG A 47 -17.82 3.21 1.55
N MET A 48 -17.58 2.04 0.98
CA MET A 48 -16.28 1.69 0.44
C MET A 48 -15.83 2.71 -0.62
N PRO A 49 -14.52 3.00 -0.73
CA PRO A 49 -13.96 3.69 -1.88
C PRO A 49 -14.37 2.97 -3.18
N SER A 50 -14.41 3.72 -4.29
CA SER A 50 -14.82 3.13 -5.56
C SER A 50 -13.90 1.96 -5.96
N PRO A 51 -14.46 0.91 -6.59
CA PRO A 51 -13.69 -0.23 -7.11
C PRO A 51 -12.45 0.17 -7.91
N GLY A 52 -12.60 1.20 -8.75
CA GLY A 52 -11.50 1.75 -9.56
C GLY A 52 -10.35 2.30 -8.73
N LEU A 53 -10.62 2.95 -7.60
CA LEU A 53 -9.59 3.45 -6.70
C LEU A 53 -8.83 2.29 -6.03
N CYS A 54 -9.55 1.26 -5.57
CA CYS A 54 -8.92 0.07 -4.99
C CYS A 54 -8.02 -0.64 -6.00
N LEU A 55 -8.44 -0.77 -7.26
CA LEU A 55 -7.63 -1.36 -8.33
C LEU A 55 -6.42 -0.49 -8.70
N ALA A 56 -6.56 0.84 -8.71
CA ALA A 56 -5.45 1.75 -8.95
C ALA A 56 -4.37 1.61 -7.86
N VAL A 57 -4.78 1.56 -6.58
CA VAL A 57 -3.86 1.31 -5.47
C VAL A 57 -3.24 -0.07 -5.57
N ALA A 58 -4.00 -1.11 -5.91
CA ALA A 58 -3.48 -2.45 -6.11
C ALA A 58 -2.37 -2.47 -7.18
N LEU A 59 -2.57 -1.81 -8.32
CA LEU A 59 -1.57 -1.71 -9.37
C LEU A 59 -0.31 -0.95 -8.91
N ALA A 60 -0.49 0.18 -8.20
CA ALA A 60 0.63 0.94 -7.67
C ALA A 60 1.48 0.12 -6.69
N ILE A 61 0.83 -0.63 -5.79
CA ILE A 61 1.53 -1.51 -4.83
C ILE A 61 2.20 -2.68 -5.57
N ALA A 62 1.56 -3.26 -6.59
CA ALA A 62 2.16 -4.33 -7.38
C ALA A 62 3.43 -3.87 -8.11
N ILE A 63 3.45 -2.65 -8.66
CA ILE A 63 4.64 -2.04 -9.25
C ILE A 63 5.71 -1.82 -8.16
N ALA A 64 5.33 -1.28 -7.00
CA ALA A 64 6.24 -1.08 -5.88
C ALA A 64 6.82 -2.40 -5.34
N ALA A 65 6.09 -3.51 -5.44
CA ALA A 65 6.55 -4.83 -5.01
C ALA A 65 7.77 -5.33 -5.80
N ILE A 66 7.98 -4.84 -7.02
CA ILE A 66 9.14 -5.20 -7.86
C ILE A 66 10.43 -4.56 -7.33
N TRP A 67 10.31 -3.41 -6.66
CA TRP A 67 11.44 -2.55 -6.30
C TRP A 67 12.48 -3.19 -5.36
N PRO A 68 12.10 -3.94 -4.30
CA PRO A 68 13.07 -4.63 -3.45
C PRO A 68 13.99 -5.58 -4.24
N LEU A 69 13.45 -6.30 -5.24
CA LEU A 69 14.26 -7.19 -6.09
C LEU A 69 15.18 -6.40 -7.03
N LEU A 70 14.68 -5.30 -7.61
CA LEU A 70 15.49 -4.42 -8.46
C LEU A 70 16.65 -3.79 -7.69
N LEU A 71 16.44 -3.38 -6.44
CA LEU A 71 17.51 -2.84 -5.60
C LEU A 71 18.54 -3.91 -5.19
N ALA A 72 18.08 -5.15 -4.98
CA ALA A 72 18.95 -6.26 -4.55
C ALA A 72 19.76 -6.89 -5.70
N GLN A 73 19.17 -7.01 -6.89
CA GLN A 73 19.73 -7.78 -8.01
C GLN A 73 19.93 -6.95 -9.29
N GLY A 74 19.40 -5.72 -9.35
CA GLY A 74 19.52 -4.87 -10.52
C GLY A 74 20.93 -4.30 -10.72
N PRO A 75 21.09 -3.44 -11.74
CA PRO A 75 22.37 -2.82 -12.09
C PRO A 75 23.04 -2.15 -10.89
N ARG A 76 24.35 -2.28 -10.75
CA ARG A 76 25.10 -1.74 -9.60
C ARG A 76 25.59 -0.30 -9.80
N ILE A 77 25.71 0.16 -11.04
CA ILE A 77 26.25 1.47 -11.41
C ILE A 77 25.49 2.05 -12.62
N GLY A 78 25.67 3.34 -12.88
CA GLY A 78 25.11 4.05 -14.04
C GLY A 78 23.75 4.71 -13.79
N THR A 79 23.25 5.43 -14.80
CA THR A 79 22.02 6.23 -14.73
C THR A 79 20.79 5.40 -14.36
N LEU A 80 20.69 4.17 -14.86
CA LEU A 80 19.59 3.26 -14.53
C LEU A 80 19.58 2.89 -13.03
N ARG A 81 20.74 2.65 -12.42
CA ARG A 81 20.85 2.41 -10.98
C ARG A 81 20.41 3.66 -10.19
N LEU A 82 20.81 4.84 -10.61
CA LEU A 82 20.38 6.09 -9.95
C LEU A 82 18.85 6.22 -9.98
N LEU A 83 18.21 6.00 -11.13
CA LEU A 83 16.75 6.05 -11.25
C LEU A 83 16.06 5.03 -10.33
N ILE A 84 16.58 3.80 -10.26
CA ILE A 84 16.05 2.77 -9.35
C ILE A 84 16.16 3.22 -7.89
N VAL A 85 17.30 3.78 -7.47
CA VAL A 85 17.46 4.26 -6.09
C VAL A 85 16.51 5.42 -5.79
N LEU A 86 16.41 6.41 -6.67
CA LEU A 86 15.55 7.58 -6.47
C LEU A 86 14.06 7.19 -6.37
N ALA A 87 13.59 6.33 -7.26
CA ALA A 87 12.22 5.81 -7.18
C ALA A 87 12.02 4.95 -5.92
N GLY A 88 13.04 4.20 -5.49
CA GLY A 88 12.99 3.43 -4.25
C GLY A 88 12.86 4.31 -3.02
N LEU A 89 13.59 5.43 -2.98
CA LEU A 89 13.45 6.45 -1.94
C LEU A 89 12.07 7.11 -1.95
N ALA A 90 11.52 7.39 -3.13
CA ALA A 90 10.17 7.94 -3.25
C ALA A 90 9.11 6.96 -2.73
N ILE A 91 9.19 5.68 -3.11
CA ILE A 91 8.31 4.61 -2.60
C ILE A 91 8.44 4.50 -1.09
N MET A 92 9.67 4.45 -0.56
CA MET A 92 9.93 4.41 0.88
C MET A 92 9.28 5.60 1.59
N ALA A 93 9.45 6.81 1.06
CA ALA A 93 8.86 8.02 1.64
C ALA A 93 7.34 7.94 1.68
N VAL A 94 6.68 7.48 0.62
CA VAL A 94 5.22 7.29 0.59
C VAL A 94 4.76 6.33 1.68
N PHE A 95 5.37 5.15 1.78
CA PHE A 95 5.01 4.15 2.81
C PHE A 95 5.29 4.65 4.22
N LEU A 96 6.42 5.33 4.43
CA LEU A 96 6.80 5.88 5.73
C LEU A 96 5.84 6.98 6.17
N LEU A 97 5.57 7.95 5.29
CA LEU A 97 4.60 9.02 5.55
C LEU A 97 3.22 8.45 5.81
N ARG A 98 2.77 7.47 5.02
CA ARG A 98 1.48 6.82 5.22
C ARG A 98 1.39 6.08 6.55
N GLY A 99 2.45 5.36 6.94
CA GLY A 99 2.52 4.64 8.21
C GLY A 99 2.53 5.58 9.41
N ILE A 100 3.32 6.66 9.34
CA ILE A 100 3.42 7.66 10.41
C ILE A 100 2.13 8.49 10.52
N ALA A 101 1.48 8.84 9.41
CA ALA A 101 0.26 9.65 9.39
C ALA A 101 -0.85 9.09 10.31
N GLY A 102 -0.96 7.76 10.42
CA GLY A 102 -1.95 7.12 11.31
C GLY A 102 -1.78 7.43 12.80
N PHE A 103 -0.59 7.87 13.23
CA PHE A 103 -0.26 8.18 14.62
C PHE A 103 -0.21 9.68 14.91
N LEU A 104 -0.29 10.56 13.90
CA LEU A 104 -0.25 12.00 14.15
C LEU A 104 -1.59 12.51 14.71
N PRO A 105 -1.57 13.33 15.79
CA PRO A 105 -2.78 13.94 16.34
C PRO A 105 -3.53 14.82 15.31
N ALA A 106 -2.81 15.46 14.40
CA ALA A 106 -3.40 16.24 13.31
C ALA A 106 -4.27 15.37 12.38
N TRP A 107 -3.83 14.14 12.08
CA TRP A 107 -4.57 13.20 11.25
C TRP A 107 -5.79 12.66 11.97
N GLN A 108 -5.69 12.39 13.28
CA GLN A 108 -6.81 11.95 14.11
C GLN A 108 -7.91 13.02 14.22
N ARG A 109 -7.54 14.31 14.23
CA ARG A 109 -8.51 15.42 14.22
C ARG A 109 -9.30 15.52 12.91
N LEU A 110 -8.63 15.27 11.78
CA LEU A 110 -9.27 15.23 10.44
C LEU A 110 -10.09 13.96 10.24
N HIS A 111 -9.64 12.86 10.85
CA HIS A 111 -10.28 11.55 10.78
C HIS A 111 -10.62 11.01 12.17
N PRO A 112 -11.64 11.56 12.85
CA PRO A 112 -12.09 11.02 14.13
C PRO A 112 -12.53 9.57 13.94
N ARG A 113 -12.01 8.70 14.81
CA ARG A 113 -12.37 7.29 14.91
C ARG A 113 -13.63 7.12 15.75
#